data_AF-A0A517U371-F1
#
_entry.id   AF-A0A517U371-F1
#
_cell.length_a   1.000
_cell.length_b   1.000
_cell.length_c   1.000
_cell.angle_alpha   90.00
_cell.angle_beta   90.00
_cell.angle_gamma   90.00
#
_symmetry.space_group_name_H-M   'P 1'
#
loop_
_entity.id
_entity.type
_entity.pdbx_description
1 polymer ?
#
loop_
_entity_poly.entity_id
_entity_poly.type
_entity_poly.pdbx_seq_one_letter_code
_entity_poly.pdbx_strand_id
1 'polypeptide(L)'
;MHASTFRSALALALAAALGCGDAPALPTGPAAPPAASTPVPEEKPLVAGIPGEALPENEIPVTDIPRKFTSKDPIKGRRTRQDAKEGANVLGISSAAAAGLYAKHQTMILAIDHANQLYYPQNDFSYPKTQESFMKDVVALALNGVPLPEIPADQEYCYVPAQGEVGLQIRLVPGSPKSKVPAGTTPEKAIEMLGGSLEPEEPAYVPPTTQISPPPGEQPAAPAADPAAAAPGEPEGGRDDAGNPLDLRERAAGFGGASPTDGLSE
;
A
#
# COMPACT_ATOMS: atom_id res chain seq x y z
N MET A 1 36.86 25.73 25.02
CA MET A 1 38.11 25.05 24.63
C MET A 1 38.15 23.69 25.32
N HIS A 2 37.87 22.61 24.59
CA HIS A 2 38.50 21.30 24.78
C HIS A 2 38.17 20.44 23.57
N ALA A 3 39.22 19.94 22.95
CA ALA A 3 39.25 19.18 21.71
C ALA A 3 38.97 17.70 21.96
N SER A 4 38.35 17.02 20.98
CA SER A 4 38.49 15.57 20.82
C SER A 4 38.18 15.17 19.38
N THR A 5 39.12 15.49 18.50
CA THR A 5 39.31 14.89 17.17
C THR A 5 40.22 13.65 17.29
N PHE A 6 40.09 12.75 16.31
CA PHE A 6 40.91 11.57 16.00
C PHE A 6 40.58 10.24 16.70
N ARG A 7 39.92 9.32 15.97
CA ARG A 7 40.47 7.99 15.65
C ARG A 7 39.96 7.50 14.29
N SER A 8 40.86 7.57 13.33
CA SER A 8 40.77 7.06 11.97
C SER A 8 40.93 5.53 11.89
N ALA A 9 40.46 4.98 10.77
CA ALA A 9 41.17 4.02 9.92
C ALA A 9 41.57 2.65 10.49
N LEU A 10 40.67 1.68 10.38
CA LEU A 10 40.94 0.25 10.15
C LEU A 10 39.58 -0.38 9.81
N ALA A 11 39.20 -0.63 8.56
CA ALA A 11 39.53 -1.88 7.86
C ALA A 11 38.97 -1.79 6.43
N LEU A 12 39.77 -1.24 5.52
CA LEU A 12 39.55 -1.30 4.07
C LEU A 12 40.44 -2.41 3.50
N ALA A 13 40.08 -3.67 3.73
CA ALA A 13 40.79 -4.82 3.16
C ALA A 13 39.93 -6.08 3.26
N LEU A 14 38.94 -6.28 2.38
CA LEU A 14 38.43 -7.62 2.00
C LEU A 14 37.40 -7.55 0.83
N ALA A 15 37.77 -6.97 -0.31
CA ALA A 15 36.93 -6.97 -1.51
C ALA A 15 37.72 -7.49 -2.73
N ALA A 16 38.10 -8.77 -2.72
CA ALA A 16 38.69 -9.44 -3.88
C ALA A 16 38.68 -10.96 -3.72
N ALA A 17 37.50 -11.59 -3.66
CA ALA A 17 37.33 -13.01 -4.00
C ALA A 17 35.85 -13.36 -4.05
N LEU A 18 35.47 -14.22 -5.01
CA LEU A 18 34.16 -14.84 -5.21
C LEU A 18 33.12 -13.90 -5.85
N GLY A 19 32.70 -14.07 -7.09
CA GLY A 19 32.82 -15.20 -8.00
C GLY A 19 31.59 -15.14 -8.90
N CYS A 20 31.80 -15.11 -10.21
CA CYS A 20 30.76 -15.30 -11.21
C CYS A 20 30.10 -16.68 -10.98
N GLY A 21 28.92 -16.68 -10.36
CA GLY A 21 28.10 -17.87 -10.19
C GLY A 21 26.86 -17.79 -11.07
N ASP A 22 26.85 -18.63 -12.10
CA ASP A 22 25.74 -19.13 -12.90
C ASP A 22 24.50 -18.26 -13.13
N ALA A 23 24.35 -17.84 -14.39
CA ALA A 23 23.06 -17.45 -14.93
C ALA A 23 22.09 -18.65 -14.86
N PRO A 24 20.85 -18.48 -14.37
CA PRO A 24 19.87 -19.55 -14.36
C PRO A 24 19.59 -20.00 -15.79
N ALA A 25 19.84 -21.27 -16.07
CA ALA A 25 19.49 -21.91 -17.33
C ALA A 25 17.97 -21.80 -17.54
N LEU A 26 17.56 -21.01 -18.55
CA LEU A 26 16.17 -20.92 -18.96
C LEU A 26 15.71 -22.29 -19.46
N PRO A 27 14.58 -22.84 -18.97
CA PRO A 27 14.04 -24.08 -19.47
C PRO A 27 13.68 -23.93 -20.95
N THR A 28 14.46 -24.59 -21.81
CA THR A 28 14.21 -24.65 -23.26
C THR A 28 13.23 -25.79 -23.51
N GLY A 29 11.98 -25.59 -23.12
CA GLY A 29 10.88 -26.49 -23.47
C GLY A 29 10.39 -26.21 -24.90
N PRO A 30 9.88 -27.22 -25.63
CA PRO A 30 9.26 -27.00 -26.93
C PRO A 30 8.07 -26.05 -26.80
N ALA A 31 8.10 -24.96 -27.58
CA ALA A 31 7.03 -23.98 -27.64
C ALA A 31 5.71 -24.67 -28.02
N ALA A 32 4.72 -24.59 -27.13
CA ALA A 32 3.36 -24.96 -27.44
C ALA A 32 2.84 -24.05 -28.58
N PRO A 33 2.12 -24.60 -29.57
CA PRO A 33 1.49 -23.79 -30.61
C PRO A 33 0.53 -22.78 -29.97
N PRO A 34 0.48 -21.53 -30.45
CA PRO A 34 -0.41 -20.51 -29.89
C PRO A 34 -1.85 -20.99 -30.02
N ALA A 35 -2.54 -21.05 -28.88
CA ALA A 35 -3.97 -21.29 -28.82
C ALA A 35 -4.67 -20.22 -29.67
N ALA A 36 -5.57 -20.68 -30.54
CA ALA A 36 -6.34 -19.86 -31.45
C ALA A 36 -6.94 -18.65 -30.72
N SER A 37 -6.63 -17.45 -31.22
CA SER A 37 -7.18 -16.19 -30.74
C SER A 37 -8.70 -16.24 -30.82
N THR A 38 -9.36 -16.22 -29.68
CA THR A 38 -10.77 -15.85 -29.59
C THR A 38 -10.95 -14.47 -30.24
N PRO A 39 -11.99 -14.27 -31.07
CA PRO A 39 -12.23 -12.97 -31.68
C PRO A 39 -12.49 -11.94 -30.58
N VAL A 40 -11.57 -10.97 -30.48
CA VAL A 40 -11.74 -9.78 -29.66
C VAL A 40 -12.99 -9.07 -30.19
N PRO A 41 -14.03 -8.84 -29.36
CA PRO A 41 -15.20 -8.10 -29.79
C PRO A 41 -14.75 -6.71 -30.25
N GLU A 42 -15.17 -6.35 -31.46
CA GLU A 42 -14.89 -5.09 -32.13
C GLU A 42 -15.39 -3.93 -31.24
N GLU A 43 -14.46 -3.28 -30.54
CA GLU A 43 -14.74 -2.07 -29.77
C GLU A 43 -15.20 -0.99 -30.75
N LYS A 44 -16.47 -0.60 -30.62
CA LYS A 44 -17.05 0.53 -31.33
C LYS A 44 -16.13 1.75 -31.15
N PRO A 45 -15.86 2.54 -32.21
CA PRO A 45 -15.02 3.71 -32.09
C PRO A 45 -15.62 4.65 -31.05
N LEU A 46 -14.91 4.82 -29.94
CA LEU A 46 -15.21 5.84 -28.93
C LEU A 46 -15.13 7.19 -29.64
N VAL A 47 -16.30 7.76 -29.90
CA VAL A 47 -16.49 9.10 -30.42
C VAL A 47 -15.73 10.05 -29.49
N ALA A 48 -14.77 10.78 -30.04
CA ALA A 48 -14.04 11.83 -29.35
C ALA A 48 -15.06 12.75 -28.67
N GLY A 49 -15.07 12.73 -27.34
CA GLY A 49 -15.98 13.51 -26.52
C GLY A 49 -15.99 14.98 -26.93
N ILE A 50 -17.19 15.55 -26.94
CA ILE A 50 -17.44 16.95 -27.23
C ILE A 50 -16.61 17.80 -26.26
N PRO A 51 -15.83 18.79 -26.73
CA PRO A 51 -15.07 19.67 -25.84
C PRO A 51 -16.05 20.49 -25.00
N GLY A 52 -16.21 20.14 -23.73
CA GLY A 52 -17.06 20.88 -22.80
C GLY A 52 -17.76 20.06 -21.71
N GLU A 53 -17.70 18.73 -21.75
CA GLU A 53 -18.26 17.92 -20.66
C GLU A 53 -17.36 18.04 -19.44
N ALA A 54 -17.92 18.55 -18.34
CA ALA A 54 -17.22 18.74 -17.08
C ALA A 54 -16.73 17.38 -16.59
N LEU A 55 -15.42 17.28 -16.32
CA LEU A 55 -14.77 16.06 -15.81
C LEU A 55 -15.63 15.46 -14.69
N PRO A 56 -15.90 14.14 -14.72
CA PRO A 56 -16.73 13.50 -13.71
C PRO A 56 -16.20 13.84 -12.31
N GLU A 57 -17.07 14.42 -11.49
CA GLU A 57 -16.77 14.77 -10.10
C GLU A 57 -16.21 13.53 -9.39
N ASN A 58 -15.05 13.68 -8.73
CA ASN A 58 -14.35 12.60 -8.02
C ASN A 58 -15.32 11.68 -7.26
N GLU A 59 -15.25 10.37 -7.52
CA GLU A 59 -16.15 9.33 -7.00
C GLU A 59 -16.29 9.27 -5.45
N ILE A 60 -15.42 9.95 -4.70
CA ILE A 60 -15.50 10.04 -3.24
C ILE A 60 -15.35 11.50 -2.81
N PRO A 61 -16.43 12.30 -2.83
CA PRO A 61 -16.36 13.70 -2.45
C PRO A 61 -15.80 13.82 -1.02
N VAL A 62 -14.82 14.70 -0.84
CA VAL A 62 -14.35 15.08 0.49
C VAL A 62 -15.46 15.91 1.12
N THR A 63 -15.96 15.47 2.26
CA THR A 63 -17.05 16.13 3.00
C THR A 63 -16.49 16.85 4.22
N ASP A 64 -17.37 17.54 4.95
CA ASP A 64 -17.04 18.16 6.23
C ASP A 64 -16.78 17.14 7.36
N ILE A 65 -17.28 15.92 7.21
CA ILE A 65 -17.07 14.83 8.17
C ILE A 65 -15.68 14.24 7.90
N PRO A 66 -14.78 14.23 8.89
CA PRO A 66 -13.49 13.56 8.78
C PRO A 66 -13.64 12.10 8.34
N ARG A 67 -12.90 11.71 7.31
CA ARG A 67 -12.83 10.32 6.84
C ARG A 67 -11.39 9.86 6.67
N LYS A 68 -11.16 8.55 6.76
CA LYS A 68 -9.83 7.97 6.53
C LYS A 68 -9.28 8.42 5.18
N PHE A 69 -8.02 8.85 5.19
CA PHE A 69 -7.31 9.23 3.98
C PHE A 69 -6.99 8.00 3.13
N THR A 70 -7.41 8.00 1.87
CA THR A 70 -7.29 6.86 0.95
C THR A 70 -6.48 7.21 -0.28
N SER A 71 -5.98 6.19 -0.98
CA SER A 71 -5.22 6.41 -2.21
C SER A 71 -6.06 6.96 -3.38
N LYS A 72 -7.38 7.04 -3.22
CA LYS A 72 -8.32 7.64 -4.18
C LYS A 72 -8.53 9.15 -3.95
N ASP A 73 -8.03 9.68 -2.84
CA ASP A 73 -8.27 11.07 -2.48
C ASP A 73 -7.57 12.04 -3.44
N PRO A 74 -8.16 13.24 -3.65
CA PRO A 74 -7.64 14.20 -4.60
C PRO A 74 -6.28 14.74 -4.13
N ILE A 75 -5.31 14.72 -5.03
CA ILE A 75 -3.99 15.31 -4.82
C ILE A 75 -3.79 16.35 -5.91
N LYS A 76 -3.20 17.48 -5.55
CA LYS A 76 -2.90 18.55 -6.51
C LYS A 76 -1.99 18.01 -7.62
N GLY A 77 -2.39 18.26 -8.87
CA GLY A 77 -1.66 17.80 -10.06
C GLY A 77 -1.92 16.34 -10.46
N ARG A 78 -2.66 15.57 -9.65
CA ARG A 78 -3.15 14.25 -10.07
C ARG A 78 -4.40 14.44 -10.93
N ARG A 79 -4.28 14.19 -12.22
CA ARG A 79 -5.44 13.91 -13.08
C ARG A 79 -6.08 12.62 -12.58
N THR A 80 -7.39 12.63 -12.39
CA THR A 80 -8.10 11.44 -11.90
C THR A 80 -7.89 10.28 -12.89
N ARG A 81 -8.03 9.02 -12.44
CA ARG A 81 -7.93 7.87 -13.38
C ARG A 81 -8.98 7.95 -14.50
N GLN A 82 -10.08 8.69 -14.29
CA GLN A 82 -11.07 8.96 -15.32
C GLN A 82 -10.60 10.03 -16.30
N ASP A 83 -9.99 11.13 -15.83
CA ASP A 83 -9.35 12.13 -16.70
C ASP A 83 -8.26 11.51 -17.60
N ALA A 84 -7.53 10.51 -17.07
CA ALA A 84 -6.52 9.76 -17.82
C ALA A 84 -7.12 8.74 -18.81
N LYS A 85 -8.35 8.26 -18.56
CA LYS A 85 -9.08 7.38 -19.49
C LYS A 85 -9.70 8.18 -20.65
N GLU A 86 -10.18 9.38 -20.39
CA GLU A 86 -10.88 10.23 -21.38
C GLU A 86 -9.91 11.11 -22.19
N GLY A 87 -8.81 11.56 -21.57
CA GLY A 87 -7.80 12.39 -22.20
C GLY A 87 -6.55 11.63 -22.61
N ALA A 88 -6.54 11.05 -23.81
CA ALA A 88 -5.33 10.72 -24.56
C ALA A 88 -4.35 9.71 -23.89
N ASN A 89 -4.60 8.42 -24.13
CA ASN A 89 -3.58 7.36 -24.18
C ASN A 89 -2.58 7.56 -25.35
N VAL A 90 -2.14 8.79 -25.63
CA VAL A 90 -1.43 9.10 -26.88
C VAL A 90 -0.02 8.51 -26.93
N LEU A 91 0.59 8.01 -25.84
CA LEU A 91 1.95 7.43 -25.91
C LEU A 91 2.36 6.46 -24.77
N GLY A 92 1.45 5.96 -23.92
CA GLY A 92 1.78 5.00 -22.86
C GLY A 92 2.67 5.52 -21.71
N ILE A 93 3.26 6.71 -21.84
CA ILE A 93 4.08 7.36 -20.80
C ILE A 93 3.22 7.85 -19.63
N SER A 94 1.94 8.18 -19.86
CA SER A 94 1.02 8.70 -18.84
C SER A 94 0.58 7.64 -17.82
N SER A 95 0.43 6.38 -18.23
CA SER A 95 -0.07 5.32 -17.34
C SER A 95 0.98 4.86 -16.32
N ALA A 96 2.24 4.70 -16.73
CA ALA A 96 3.33 4.32 -15.84
C ALA A 96 3.62 5.41 -14.79
N ALA A 97 3.65 6.69 -15.20
CA ALA A 97 3.81 7.80 -14.28
C ALA A 97 2.64 7.92 -13.28
N ALA A 98 1.40 7.75 -13.75
CA ALA A 98 0.22 7.74 -12.89
C ALA A 98 0.20 6.56 -11.91
N ALA A 99 0.67 5.38 -12.34
CA ALA A 99 0.82 4.20 -11.48
C ALA A 99 1.88 4.44 -10.39
N GLY A 100 3.02 5.05 -10.73
CA GLY A 100 4.06 5.42 -9.78
C GLY A 100 3.57 6.39 -8.71
N LEU A 101 2.82 7.43 -9.08
CA LEU A 101 2.20 8.35 -8.13
C LEU A 101 1.20 7.64 -7.20
N TYR A 102 0.39 6.74 -7.74
CA TYR A 102 -0.55 5.94 -6.94
C TYR A 102 0.17 5.01 -5.96
N ALA A 103 1.20 4.31 -6.41
CA ALA A 103 2.00 3.42 -5.56
C ALA A 103 2.71 4.20 -4.45
N LYS A 104 3.30 5.36 -4.77
CA LYS A 104 3.89 6.27 -3.78
C LYS A 104 2.85 6.71 -2.74
N HIS A 105 1.63 7.00 -3.17
CA HIS A 105 0.59 7.44 -2.27
C HIS A 105 0.08 6.31 -1.36
N GLN A 106 -0.16 5.12 -1.93
CA GLN A 106 -0.59 3.95 -1.18
C GLN A 106 0.47 3.52 -0.15
N THR A 107 1.75 3.52 -0.53
CA THR A 107 2.86 3.17 0.38
C THR A 107 2.98 4.15 1.54
N MET A 108 2.78 5.45 1.27
CA MET A 108 2.75 6.48 2.30
C MET A 108 1.62 6.27 3.32
N ILE A 109 0.39 6.01 2.85
CA ILE A 109 -0.76 5.73 3.72
C ILE A 109 -0.47 4.51 4.60
N LEU A 110 0.03 3.42 4.00
CA LEU A 110 0.39 2.21 4.74
C LEU A 110 1.49 2.45 5.77
N ALA A 111 2.49 3.27 5.44
CA ALA A 111 3.56 3.62 6.38
C ALA A 111 3.03 4.38 7.60
N ILE A 112 2.12 5.34 7.39
CA ILE A 112 1.48 6.12 8.46
C ILE A 112 0.58 5.22 9.31
N ASP A 113 -0.25 4.37 8.68
CA ASP A 113 -1.12 3.43 9.39
C ASP A 113 -0.31 2.49 10.29
N HIS A 114 0.79 1.93 9.77
CA HIS A 114 1.67 1.06 10.52
C HIS A 114 2.39 1.81 11.66
N ALA A 115 2.89 3.02 11.41
CA ALA A 115 3.50 3.85 12.45
C ALA A 115 2.52 4.18 13.58
N ASN A 116 1.26 4.45 13.25
CA ASN A 116 0.22 4.70 14.24
C ASN A 116 -0.07 3.46 15.11
N GLN A 117 -0.09 2.27 14.49
CA GLN A 117 -0.24 1.00 15.21
C GLN A 117 0.94 0.71 16.13
N LEU A 118 2.16 1.07 15.73
CA LEU A 118 3.36 0.94 16.57
C LEU A 118 3.42 1.98 17.69
N TYR A 119 2.88 3.18 17.45
CA TYR A 119 2.84 4.24 18.45
C TYR A 119 2.06 3.82 19.70
N TYR A 120 0.94 3.11 19.52
CA TYR A 120 0.05 2.69 20.61
C TYR A 120 0.76 1.90 21.71
N PRO A 121 1.41 0.75 21.46
CA PRO A 121 2.14 0.00 22.49
C PRO A 121 3.40 0.72 22.99
N GLN A 122 3.96 1.67 22.24
CA GLN A 122 5.15 2.44 22.65
C GLN A 122 4.82 3.57 23.63
N ASN A 123 3.57 4.05 23.64
CA ASN A 123 3.12 5.19 24.44
C ASN A 123 2.00 4.77 25.41
N ASP A 124 2.28 3.76 26.23
CA ASP A 124 1.39 3.29 27.30
C ASP A 124 -0.03 2.92 26.83
N PHE A 125 -0.16 2.32 25.63
CA PHE A 125 -1.45 1.98 25.03
C PHE A 125 -2.37 3.21 24.90
N SER A 126 -1.79 4.35 24.53
CA SER A 126 -2.53 5.59 24.26
C SER A 126 -2.15 6.17 22.91
N TYR A 127 -3.16 6.58 22.14
CA TYR A 127 -2.95 7.31 20.90
C TYR A 127 -2.59 8.79 21.18
N PRO A 128 -1.99 9.51 20.21
CA PRO A 128 -1.73 10.93 20.35
C PRO A 128 -3.00 11.71 20.69
N LYS A 129 -2.90 12.67 21.60
CA LYS A 129 -4.07 13.46 22.08
C LYS A 129 -4.31 14.72 21.26
N THR A 130 -3.32 15.19 20.51
CA THR A 130 -3.41 16.41 19.72
C THR A 130 -2.95 16.16 18.28
N GLN A 131 -3.50 16.90 17.33
CA GLN A 131 -3.07 16.82 15.94
C GLN A 131 -1.59 17.12 15.76
N GLU A 132 -1.04 18.10 16.48
CA GLU A 132 0.38 18.44 16.41
C GLU A 132 1.28 17.27 16.84
N SER A 133 0.91 16.59 17.94
CA SER A 133 1.64 15.40 18.39
C SER A 133 1.54 14.26 17.38
N PHE A 134 0.38 14.00 16.80
CA PHE A 134 0.21 13.00 15.75
C PHE A 134 1.07 13.29 14.52
N MET A 135 1.06 14.54 14.03
CA MET A 135 1.83 14.93 12.86
C MET A 135 3.34 14.85 13.09
N LYS A 136 3.81 15.19 14.29
CA LYS A 136 5.23 15.17 14.63
C LYS A 136 5.73 13.76 14.95
N ASP A 137 5.02 13.04 15.81
CA ASP A 137 5.53 11.80 16.39
C ASP A 137 5.11 10.56 15.59
N VAL A 138 4.03 10.63 14.80
CA VAL A 138 3.59 9.53 13.93
C VAL A 138 3.95 9.82 12.47
N VAL A 139 3.43 10.91 11.92
CA VAL A 139 3.55 11.18 10.47
C VAL A 139 4.99 11.53 10.08
N ALA A 140 5.65 12.45 10.78
CA ALA A 140 7.01 12.83 10.40
C ALA A 140 8.02 11.67 10.55
N LEU A 141 7.84 10.81 11.56
CA LEU A 141 8.64 9.59 11.72
C LEU A 141 8.33 8.56 10.64
N ALA A 142 7.05 8.32 10.31
CA ALA A 142 6.66 7.37 9.27
C ALA A 142 7.23 7.74 7.89
N LEU A 143 7.32 9.04 7.60
CA LEU A 143 7.72 9.53 6.29
C LEU A 143 9.21 9.84 6.16
N ASN A 144 10.00 9.74 7.24
CA ASN A 144 11.45 9.99 7.23
C ASN A 144 11.82 11.33 6.53
N GLY A 145 11.04 12.39 6.79
CA GLY A 145 11.23 13.70 6.19
C GLY A 145 10.63 13.90 4.79
N VAL A 146 9.98 12.87 4.20
CA VAL A 146 9.18 13.04 2.98
C VAL A 146 7.92 13.85 3.32
N PRO A 147 7.64 14.98 2.63
CA PRO A 147 6.45 15.77 2.90
C PRO A 147 5.18 15.02 2.47
N LEU A 148 4.08 15.31 3.17
CA LEU A 148 2.76 14.86 2.74
C LEU A 148 2.40 15.44 1.36
N PRO A 149 1.53 14.77 0.59
CA PRO A 149 1.07 15.27 -0.70
C PRO A 149 0.31 16.58 -0.53
N GLU A 150 0.48 17.51 -1.46
CA GLU A 150 -0.33 18.72 -1.48
C GLU A 150 -1.77 18.38 -1.86
N ILE A 151 -2.71 18.66 -0.96
CA ILE A 151 -4.15 18.56 -1.22
C ILE A 151 -4.71 19.93 -1.65
N PRO A 152 -5.89 19.96 -2.29
CA PRO A 152 -6.58 21.21 -2.62
C PRO A 152 -6.76 22.14 -1.40
N ALA A 153 -6.74 23.46 -1.61
CA ALA A 153 -6.76 24.46 -0.52
C ALA A 153 -8.08 24.51 0.28
N ASP A 154 -9.15 23.93 -0.26
CA ASP A 154 -10.44 23.73 0.40
C ASP A 154 -10.47 22.48 1.30
N GLN A 155 -9.38 21.72 1.36
CA GLN A 155 -9.26 20.48 2.11
C GLN A 155 -8.07 20.55 3.08
N GLU A 156 -8.20 19.85 4.21
CA GLU A 156 -7.13 19.74 5.19
C GLU A 156 -6.97 18.31 5.71
N TYR A 157 -5.72 17.98 6.02
CA TYR A 157 -5.41 16.81 6.82
C TYR A 157 -5.81 17.09 8.27
N CYS A 158 -6.51 16.15 8.87
CA CYS A 158 -6.92 16.23 10.26
C CYS A 158 -6.67 14.91 10.98
N TYR A 159 -6.62 15.00 12.30
CA TYR A 159 -6.53 13.85 13.19
C TYR A 159 -7.55 14.04 14.30
N VAL A 160 -8.33 12.98 14.57
CA VAL A 160 -9.39 12.97 15.57
C VAL A 160 -8.94 12.06 16.71
N PRO A 161 -8.55 12.59 17.88
CA PRO A 161 -8.11 11.78 19.02
C PRO A 161 -9.12 10.73 19.46
N ALA A 162 -10.42 11.04 19.39
CA ALA A 162 -11.51 10.10 19.68
C ALA A 162 -11.52 8.87 18.74
N GLN A 163 -10.92 8.99 17.55
CA GLN A 163 -10.79 7.94 16.54
C GLN A 163 -9.30 7.67 16.24
N GLY A 164 -8.46 7.63 17.27
CA GLY A 164 -7.00 7.50 17.12
C GLY A 164 -6.57 6.29 16.28
N GLU A 165 -7.35 5.21 16.26
CA GLU A 165 -7.11 4.02 15.44
C GLU A 165 -7.23 4.24 13.92
N VAL A 166 -8.04 5.21 13.48
CA VAL A 166 -8.28 5.49 12.06
C VAL A 166 -7.05 6.14 11.42
N GLY A 167 -6.24 6.86 12.22
CA GLY A 167 -5.02 7.52 11.79
C GLY A 167 -5.27 8.83 11.05
N LEU A 168 -4.56 9.03 9.93
CA LEU A 168 -4.65 10.26 9.15
C LEU A 168 -5.99 10.34 8.40
N GLN A 169 -6.70 11.45 8.59
CA GLN A 169 -8.00 11.70 7.97
C GLN A 169 -7.97 12.95 7.09
N ILE A 170 -8.93 13.06 6.18
CA ILE A 170 -9.13 14.23 5.32
C ILE A 170 -10.54 14.78 5.51
N ARG A 171 -10.66 16.11 5.50
CA ARG A 171 -11.94 16.83 5.56
C ARG A 171 -11.87 18.13 4.78
N LEU A 172 -13.03 18.75 4.54
CA LEU A 172 -13.08 20.14 4.07
C LEU A 172 -12.63 21.09 5.19
N VAL A 173 -11.91 22.15 4.81
CA VAL A 173 -11.54 23.23 5.73
C VAL A 173 -12.83 23.90 6.23
N PRO A 174 -13.05 23.99 7.55
CA PRO A 174 -14.22 24.66 8.09
C PRO A 174 -14.30 26.12 7.62
N GLY A 175 -15.45 26.52 7.09
CA GLY A 175 -15.65 27.86 6.51
C GLY A 175 -15.18 28.03 5.06
N SER A 176 -14.67 26.97 4.42
CA SER A 176 -14.48 27.00 2.97
C SER A 176 -15.82 27.15 2.23
N PRO A 177 -15.86 27.66 0.99
CA PRO A 177 -17.10 27.84 0.24
C PRO A 177 -17.91 26.56 0.03
N LYS A 178 -17.27 25.38 0.15
CA LYS A 178 -17.90 24.07 0.03
C LYS A 178 -18.30 23.47 1.39
N SER A 179 -17.78 24.03 2.49
CA SER A 179 -18.04 23.53 3.84
C SER A 179 -19.37 24.05 4.37
N LYS A 180 -20.13 23.17 5.01
CA LYS A 180 -21.35 23.52 5.75
C LYS A 180 -21.03 23.93 7.20
N VAL A 181 -19.79 23.74 7.64
CA VAL A 181 -19.35 23.94 9.02
C VAL A 181 -18.73 25.33 9.15
N PRO A 182 -19.06 26.10 10.21
CA PRO A 182 -18.50 27.43 10.41
C PRO A 182 -16.97 27.40 10.62
N ALA A 183 -16.30 28.48 10.21
CA ALA A 183 -14.85 28.63 10.37
C ALA A 183 -14.42 28.47 11.84
N GLY A 184 -13.27 27.82 12.06
CA GLY A 184 -12.71 27.57 13.40
C GLY A 184 -13.31 26.38 14.15
N THR A 185 -14.15 25.57 13.51
CA THR A 185 -14.73 24.37 14.13
C THR A 185 -13.72 23.22 14.16
N THR A 186 -13.51 22.61 15.33
CA THR A 186 -12.63 21.44 15.48
C THR A 186 -13.21 20.21 14.78
N PRO A 187 -12.39 19.21 14.42
CA PRO A 187 -12.86 17.94 13.85
C PRO A 187 -13.98 17.27 14.65
N GLU A 188 -13.82 17.21 15.97
CA GLU A 188 -14.78 16.57 16.89
C GLU A 188 -16.13 17.31 16.89
N LYS A 189 -16.08 18.65 16.95
CA LYS A 189 -17.29 19.47 16.93
C LYS A 189 -18.00 19.44 15.57
N ALA A 190 -17.24 19.28 14.48
CA ALA A 190 -17.82 19.13 13.15
C ALA A 190 -18.63 17.82 13.03
N ILE A 191 -18.11 16.73 13.61
CA ILE A 191 -18.83 15.43 13.66
C ILE A 191 -20.12 15.58 14.47
N GLU A 192 -20.05 16.20 15.65
CA GLU A 192 -21.22 16.47 16.50
C GLU A 192 -22.28 17.33 15.79
N MET A 193 -21.87 18.40 15.11
CA MET A 193 -22.78 19.32 14.42
C MET A 193 -23.48 18.69 13.21
N LEU A 194 -22.80 17.81 12.49
CA LEU A 194 -23.33 17.18 11.28
C LEU A 194 -24.17 15.94 11.58
N GLY A 195 -24.35 15.60 12.86
CA GLY A 195 -25.06 14.40 13.28
C GLY A 195 -24.36 13.12 12.81
N GLY A 196 -23.05 13.19 12.54
CA GLY A 196 -22.25 11.99 12.29
C GLY A 196 -22.11 11.23 13.59
N SER A 197 -22.44 9.94 13.60
CA SER A 197 -22.07 9.09 14.72
C SER A 197 -20.54 8.93 14.70
N LEU A 198 -19.90 9.13 15.85
CA LEU A 198 -18.51 8.74 16.08
C LEU A 198 -18.33 7.23 16.08
N GLU A 199 -19.44 6.49 16.21
CA GLU A 199 -19.42 5.04 16.12
C GLU A 199 -18.87 4.66 14.74
N PRO A 200 -17.78 3.87 14.69
CA PRO A 200 -17.36 3.28 13.44
C PRO A 200 -18.59 2.56 12.90
N GLU A 201 -19.02 2.87 11.68
CA GLU A 201 -20.01 2.04 10.99
C GLU A 201 -19.39 0.64 10.97
N GLU A 202 -19.80 -0.21 11.91
CA GLU A 202 -19.44 -1.62 11.87
C GLU A 202 -19.80 -2.06 10.47
N PRO A 203 -18.83 -2.56 9.68
CA PRO A 203 -19.07 -2.89 8.29
C PRO A 203 -20.29 -3.77 8.28
N ALA A 204 -21.41 -3.25 7.74
CA ALA A 204 -22.73 -3.85 7.89
C ALA A 204 -22.54 -5.35 7.71
N TYR A 205 -22.66 -6.11 8.79
CA TYR A 205 -22.26 -7.50 8.81
C TYR A 205 -23.09 -8.17 7.73
N VAL A 206 -22.50 -8.34 6.54
CA VAL A 206 -23.10 -9.13 5.50
C VAL A 206 -22.84 -10.53 6.02
N PRO A 207 -23.85 -11.22 6.58
CA PRO A 207 -23.64 -12.59 7.00
C PRO A 207 -22.99 -13.28 5.82
N PRO A 208 -21.86 -13.99 6.02
CA PRO A 208 -21.21 -14.69 4.94
C PRO A 208 -22.34 -15.46 4.26
N THR A 209 -22.64 -15.09 3.02
CA THR A 209 -23.65 -15.82 2.27
C THR A 209 -22.96 -17.14 2.03
N THR A 210 -23.17 -18.07 2.95
CA THR A 210 -22.82 -19.46 2.82
C THR A 210 -23.65 -19.91 1.63
N GLN A 211 -23.15 -19.67 0.43
CA GLN A 211 -23.42 -20.54 -0.70
C GLN A 211 -22.84 -21.88 -0.28
N ILE A 212 -23.62 -22.60 0.51
CA ILE A 212 -23.53 -24.04 0.64
C ILE A 212 -23.76 -24.50 -0.79
N SER A 213 -22.66 -24.68 -1.52
CA SER A 213 -22.72 -25.48 -2.73
C SER A 213 -23.41 -26.77 -2.32
N PRO A 214 -24.51 -27.17 -2.99
CA PRO A 214 -25.12 -28.46 -2.71
C PRO A 214 -24.00 -29.51 -2.77
N PRO A 215 -23.99 -30.47 -1.83
CA PRO A 215 -22.98 -31.52 -1.85
C PRO A 215 -22.93 -32.12 -3.26
N PRO A 216 -21.73 -32.34 -3.84
CA PRO A 216 -21.62 -33.01 -5.12
C PRO A 216 -22.41 -34.31 -5.04
N GLY A 217 -23.43 -34.43 -5.89
CA GLY A 217 -24.32 -35.59 -5.90
C GLY A 217 -23.50 -36.87 -5.98
N GLU A 218 -23.93 -37.88 -5.24
CA GLU A 218 -23.35 -39.23 -5.21
C GLU A 218 -23.01 -39.69 -6.63
N GLN A 219 -21.73 -39.66 -6.97
CA GLN A 219 -21.21 -40.43 -8.08
C GLN A 219 -21.30 -41.90 -7.67
N PRO A 220 -22.01 -42.77 -8.42
CA PRO A 220 -22.09 -44.18 -8.09
C PRO A 220 -20.69 -44.79 -8.07
N ALA A 221 -20.41 -45.51 -6.98
CA ALA A 221 -19.14 -46.13 -6.67
C ALA A 221 -18.64 -47.00 -7.84
N ALA A 222 -17.46 -46.66 -8.37
CA ALA A 222 -16.67 -47.59 -9.15
C ALA A 222 -16.13 -48.70 -8.21
N PRO A 223 -16.05 -49.96 -8.67
CA PRO A 223 -15.61 -51.07 -7.83
C PRO A 223 -14.16 -50.91 -7.38
N ALA A 224 -13.94 -51.28 -6.12
CA ALA A 224 -12.70 -51.19 -5.37
C ALA A 224 -11.50 -51.84 -6.10
N ALA A 225 -10.44 -51.06 -6.25
CA ALA A 225 -9.08 -51.57 -6.46
C ALA A 225 -8.30 -51.49 -5.14
N ASP A 226 -7.50 -52.52 -4.91
CA ASP A 226 -6.77 -52.85 -3.68
C ASP A 226 -5.93 -51.73 -3.05
N PRO A 227 -5.64 -51.81 -1.73
CA PRO A 227 -4.86 -50.82 -1.01
C PRO A 227 -3.36 -50.99 -1.27
N ALA A 228 -2.74 -50.04 -1.97
CA ALA A 228 -1.30 -49.86 -1.95
C ALA A 228 -0.92 -48.87 -0.83
N ALA A 229 -0.14 -49.36 0.13
CA ALA A 229 0.46 -48.60 1.20
C ALA A 229 1.63 -47.71 0.73
N ALA A 230 1.85 -46.61 1.48
CA ALA A 230 3.00 -45.68 1.55
C ALA A 230 2.60 -44.25 1.17
N ALA A 231 2.94 -43.16 1.86
CA ALA A 231 3.60 -42.83 3.12
C ALA A 231 3.38 -41.30 3.32
N PRO A 232 3.55 -40.73 4.52
CA PRO A 232 3.43 -39.27 4.72
C PRO A 232 4.72 -38.58 4.26
N GLY A 233 4.61 -37.74 3.22
CA GLY A 233 5.68 -36.84 2.80
C GLY A 233 5.62 -35.54 3.59
N GLU A 234 6.45 -35.41 4.62
CA GLU A 234 6.79 -34.11 5.21
C GLU A 234 7.57 -33.27 4.17
N PRO A 235 7.36 -31.94 4.09
CA PRO A 235 8.17 -31.09 3.25
C PRO A 235 9.62 -31.07 3.79
N GLU A 236 10.57 -31.51 2.95
CA GLU A 236 11.99 -31.52 3.25
C GLU A 236 12.47 -30.14 3.73
N GLY A 237 12.78 -30.06 5.02
CA GLY A 237 13.59 -28.97 5.56
C GLY A 237 14.97 -29.02 4.91
N GLY A 238 15.40 -27.89 4.35
CA GLY A 238 16.67 -27.75 3.65
C GLY A 238 17.83 -28.35 4.43
N ARG A 239 18.54 -29.28 3.80
CA ARG A 239 19.81 -29.81 4.26
C ARG A 239 20.92 -29.10 3.50
N ASP A 240 22.10 -28.97 4.11
CA ASP A 240 23.28 -28.51 3.40
C ASP A 240 23.78 -29.57 2.39
N ASP A 241 24.77 -29.23 1.57
CA ASP A 241 25.36 -30.14 0.58
C ASP A 241 26.03 -31.39 1.22
N ALA A 242 26.23 -31.39 2.55
CA ALA A 242 26.73 -32.52 3.32
C ALA A 242 25.60 -33.38 3.95
N GLY A 243 24.33 -33.00 3.74
CA GLY A 243 23.16 -33.73 4.23
C GLY A 243 22.77 -33.44 5.68
N ASN A 244 23.36 -32.43 6.32
CA ASN A 244 23.00 -32.03 7.69
C ASN A 244 21.80 -31.07 7.68
N PRO A 245 20.88 -31.19 8.66
CA PRO A 245 19.75 -30.27 8.77
C PRO A 245 20.24 -28.85 9.08
N LEU A 246 19.86 -27.87 8.25
CA LEU A 246 20.21 -26.46 8.46
C LEU A 246 19.61 -25.98 9.79
N ASP A 247 20.46 -25.59 10.72
CA ASP A 247 20.06 -25.07 12.02
C ASP A 247 19.38 -23.70 11.79
N LEU A 248 18.17 -23.53 12.33
CA LEU A 248 17.30 -22.35 12.10
C LEU A 248 17.97 -21.01 12.48
N ARG A 249 19.06 -21.07 13.25
CA ARG A 249 19.88 -19.92 13.65
C ARG A 249 20.69 -19.30 12.52
N GLU A 250 21.11 -20.08 11.52
CA GLU A 250 21.90 -19.55 10.39
C GLU A 250 21.01 -18.91 9.31
N ARG A 251 19.72 -19.25 9.27
CA ARG A 251 18.77 -18.70 8.29
C ARG A 251 18.49 -17.21 8.48
N ALA A 252 18.77 -16.64 9.65
CA ALA A 252 18.53 -15.23 9.97
C ALA A 252 19.71 -14.29 9.67
N ALA A 253 20.91 -14.82 9.33
CA ALA A 253 22.11 -13.99 9.16
C ALA A 253 22.34 -13.50 7.70
N GLY A 254 21.49 -13.90 6.74
CA GLY A 254 21.78 -13.77 5.30
C GLY A 254 21.20 -12.57 4.55
N PHE A 255 20.64 -11.55 5.21
CA PHE A 255 20.05 -10.37 4.52
C PHE A 255 20.66 -9.05 4.99
N GLY A 256 21.99 -8.91 4.82
CA GLY A 256 22.72 -7.64 5.01
C GLY A 256 23.06 -6.98 3.68
N GLY A 257 22.03 -6.49 2.96
CA GLY A 257 22.18 -5.79 1.68
C GLY A 257 22.63 -4.33 1.85
N ALA A 258 23.74 -4.01 1.18
CA ALA A 258 24.45 -2.75 1.08
C ALA A 258 23.61 -1.45 1.01
N SER A 259 24.05 -0.43 1.74
CA SER A 259 23.69 0.99 1.52
C SER A 259 24.58 1.61 0.43
N PRO A 260 24.05 2.46 -0.47
CA PRO A 260 24.84 3.17 -1.47
C PRO A 260 25.20 4.59 -0.99
N THR A 261 26.47 4.81 -0.66
CA THR A 261 27.16 6.11 -0.60
C THR A 261 28.59 5.83 -1.08
N ASP A 262 29.30 6.56 -1.92
CA ASP A 262 29.20 7.90 -2.48
C ASP A 262 29.98 7.89 -3.79
N GLY A 263 29.51 8.62 -4.80
CA GLY A 263 30.28 8.96 -5.98
C GLY A 263 30.49 10.48 -6.02
N LEU A 264 31.57 10.94 -5.37
CA LEU A 264 32.10 12.31 -5.52
C LEU A 264 33.57 12.16 -5.92
N SER A 265 33.85 12.47 -7.17
CA SER A 265 35.20 12.63 -7.72
C SER A 265 35.28 13.96 -8.45
N GLU A 266 36.24 14.76 -7.95
CA GLU A 266 37.09 15.79 -8.57
C GLU A 266 36.47 16.94 -9.36
#